data_AF-A0A2V3A7F5-F1
#
_entry.id   AF-A0A2V3A7F5-F1
#
_cell.length_a   1.000
_cell.length_b   1.000
_cell.length_c   1.000
_cell.angle_alpha   90.00
_cell.angle_beta   90.00
_cell.angle_gamma   90.00
#
_symmetry.space_group_name_H-M   'P 1'
#
loop_
_entity.id
_entity.type
_entity.pdbx_description
1 polymer ?
#
loop_
_entity_poly.entity_id
_entity_poly.type
_entity_poly.pdbx_seq_one_letter_code
_entity_poly.pdbx_strand_id
1 'polypeptide(L)'
;MAKAIKQIELVQPSAQEEQAQDIAALLEQLAENREAISSAIDIISQLQKAGILDIIQGFLHSKEKVAAIAIEQVNQPNMHNIIRNGFNTVDFLGSLDPQQMNIMMNAVTKGLDKSADVMKKNEKRSMWGLIKALRDPDANLAINSMLGFLKGMGKEMGKKHTHYKTGE
;
A
#
# COMPACT_ATOMS: atom_id res chain seq x y z
N MET A 1 -51.67 19.59 65.15
CA MET A 1 -51.19 20.41 64.01
C MET A 1 -49.70 20.17 63.84
N ALA A 2 -49.27 19.52 62.76
CA ALA A 2 -47.85 19.30 62.46
C ALA A 2 -47.31 20.47 61.62
N LYS A 3 -46.18 21.07 62.02
CA LYS A 3 -45.52 22.13 61.25
C LYS A 3 -44.72 21.52 60.09
N ALA A 4 -44.78 22.16 58.93
CA ALA A 4 -44.07 21.73 57.73
C ALA A 4 -42.55 21.86 57.90
N ILE A 5 -41.82 20.80 57.60
CA ILE A 5 -40.36 20.82 57.44
C ILE A 5 -40.10 20.71 55.94
N LYS A 6 -39.56 21.76 55.30
CA LYS A 6 -38.95 21.66 53.98
C LYS A 6 -37.87 22.73 53.83
N GLN A 7 -36.78 22.57 54.56
CA GLN A 7 -35.50 23.16 54.16
C GLN A 7 -34.73 22.01 53.50
N ILE A 8 -34.67 22.03 52.17
CA ILE A 8 -33.88 21.08 51.39
C ILE A 8 -32.46 21.65 51.38
N GLU A 9 -31.60 21.09 52.23
CA GLU A 9 -30.16 21.35 52.12
C GLU A 9 -29.66 20.64 50.87
N LEU A 10 -29.40 21.42 49.82
CA LEU A 10 -28.66 20.96 48.66
C LEU A 10 -27.21 20.76 49.09
N VAL A 11 -26.87 19.52 49.47
CA VAL A 11 -25.49 19.09 49.67
C VAL A 11 -24.82 19.15 48.31
N GLN A 12 -24.10 20.25 48.03
CA GLN A 12 -23.23 20.32 46.87
C GLN A 12 -22.03 19.41 47.14
N PRO A 13 -21.77 18.40 46.28
CA PRO A 13 -20.61 17.54 46.48
C PRO A 13 -19.35 18.40 46.52
N SER A 14 -18.51 18.14 47.51
CA SER A 14 -17.20 18.77 47.58
C SER A 14 -16.37 18.37 46.35
N ALA A 15 -15.41 19.19 45.91
CA ALA A 15 -14.56 18.87 44.75
C ALA A 15 -13.83 17.51 44.87
N GLN A 16 -13.69 16.98 46.10
CA GLN A 16 -13.14 15.65 46.37
C GLN A 16 -14.14 14.53 46.12
N GLU A 17 -15.43 14.75 46.42
CA GLU A 17 -16.51 13.79 46.14
C GLU A 17 -16.83 13.71 44.65
N GLU A 18 -16.75 14.84 43.92
CA GLU A 18 -16.91 14.89 42.48
C GLU A 18 -15.78 14.14 41.76
N GLN A 19 -14.53 14.36 42.16
CA GLN A 19 -13.37 13.59 41.66
C GLN A 19 -13.49 12.09 41.95
N ALA A 20 -13.98 11.72 43.13
CA ALA A 20 -14.17 10.31 43.49
C ALA A 20 -15.26 9.65 42.62
N GLN A 21 -16.32 10.37 42.29
CA GLN A 21 -17.39 9.90 41.40
C GLN A 21 -16.89 9.77 39.95
N ASP A 22 -16.11 10.73 39.45
CA ASP A 22 -15.54 10.67 38.11
C ASP A 22 -14.60 9.47 37.95
N ILE A 23 -13.74 9.21 38.95
CA ILE A 23 -12.86 8.04 38.95
C ILE A 23 -13.69 6.75 38.99
N ALA A 24 -14.75 6.69 39.80
CA ALA A 24 -15.61 5.52 39.87
C ALA A 24 -16.33 5.25 38.53
N ALA A 25 -16.84 6.30 37.88
CA ALA A 25 -17.48 6.19 36.57
C ALA A 25 -16.50 5.74 35.48
N LEU A 26 -15.27 6.25 35.49
CA LEU A 26 -14.22 5.80 34.58
C LEU A 26 -13.85 4.32 34.81
N LEU A 27 -13.75 3.89 36.08
CA LEU A 27 -13.49 2.49 36.42
C LEU A 27 -14.61 1.56 35.95
N GLU A 28 -15.86 1.98 36.07
CA GLU A 28 -17.02 1.23 35.59
C GLU A 28 -17.00 1.09 34.06
N GLN A 29 -16.78 2.20 33.34
CA GLN A 29 -16.63 2.18 31.88
C GLN A 29 -15.46 1.31 31.40
N LEU A 30 -14.33 1.35 32.11
CA LEU A 30 -13.18 0.49 31.80
C LEU A 30 -13.49 -0.98 32.09
N ALA A 31 -14.23 -1.29 33.15
CA ALA A 31 -14.62 -2.65 33.50
C ALA A 31 -15.58 -3.25 32.47
N GLU A 32 -16.56 -2.48 31.99
CA GLU A 32 -17.49 -2.90 30.94
C GLU A 32 -16.79 -3.14 29.60
N ASN A 33 -15.73 -2.38 29.30
CA ASN A 33 -15.00 -2.44 28.04
C ASN A 33 -13.67 -3.21 28.12
N ARG A 34 -13.52 -4.08 29.14
CA ARG A 34 -12.26 -4.78 29.44
C ARG A 34 -11.64 -5.46 28.22
N GLU A 35 -12.45 -6.14 27.40
CA GLU A 35 -11.97 -6.84 26.22
C GLU A 35 -11.44 -5.88 25.15
N ALA A 36 -12.20 -4.84 24.81
CA ALA A 36 -11.78 -3.82 23.85
C ALA A 36 -10.51 -3.09 24.29
N ILE A 37 -10.37 -2.79 25.59
CA ILE A 37 -9.18 -2.16 26.16
C ILE A 37 -8.00 -3.12 26.09
N SER A 38 -8.20 -4.40 26.45
CA SER A 38 -7.15 -5.41 26.35
C SER A 38 -6.67 -5.59 24.91
N SER A 39 -7.58 -5.61 23.94
CA SER A 39 -7.24 -5.66 22.52
C SER A 39 -6.50 -4.41 22.05
N ALA A 40 -6.91 -3.21 22.48
CA ALA A 40 -6.21 -1.98 22.16
C ALA A 40 -4.78 -1.97 22.72
N ILE A 41 -4.60 -2.42 23.97
CA ILE A 41 -3.28 -2.56 24.60
C ILE A 41 -2.43 -3.58 23.85
N ASP A 42 -3.01 -4.71 23.44
CA ASP A 42 -2.27 -5.73 22.69
C ASP A 42 -1.84 -5.22 21.30
N ILE A 43 -2.72 -4.51 20.58
CA ILE A 43 -2.37 -3.86 19.32
C ILE A 43 -1.23 -2.87 19.53
N ILE A 44 -1.32 -1.98 20.53
CA ILE A 44 -0.26 -1.02 20.86
C ILE A 44 1.06 -1.75 21.19
N SER A 45 0.99 -2.85 21.93
CA SER A 45 2.14 -3.70 22.28
C SER A 45 2.78 -4.33 21.04
N GLN A 46 1.97 -4.86 20.12
CA GLN A 46 2.45 -5.42 18.86
C GLN A 46 3.09 -4.34 17.98
N LEU A 47 2.48 -3.15 17.89
CA LEU A 47 3.05 -2.01 17.17
C LEU A 47 4.37 -1.53 17.77
N GLN A 48 4.50 -1.54 19.10
CA GLN A 48 5.77 -1.25 19.79
C GLN A 48 6.83 -2.30 19.47
N LYS A 49 6.50 -3.60 19.58
CA LYS A 49 7.43 -4.71 19.28
C LYS A 49 7.88 -4.72 17.83
N ALA A 50 7.01 -4.31 16.90
CA ALA A 50 7.32 -4.18 15.48
C ALA A 50 8.16 -2.92 15.16
N GLY A 51 8.48 -2.07 16.16
CA GLY A 51 9.23 -0.83 15.97
C GLY A 51 8.44 0.28 15.26
N ILE A 52 7.14 0.09 15.02
CA ILE A 52 6.30 1.08 14.31
C ILE A 52 6.14 2.34 15.15
N LEU A 53 5.93 2.19 16.46
CA LEU A 53 5.84 3.34 17.36
C LEU A 53 7.16 4.11 17.44
N ASP A 54 8.31 3.43 17.37
CA ASP A 54 9.63 4.06 17.36
C ASP A 54 9.88 4.83 16.05
N ILE A 55 9.41 4.32 14.92
CA ILE A 55 9.43 5.03 13.62
C ILE A 55 8.58 6.30 13.70
N ILE A 56 7.35 6.18 14.21
CA ILE A 56 6.43 7.32 14.38
C ILE A 56 7.07 8.37 15.31
N GLN A 57 7.64 7.94 16.44
CA GLN A 57 8.35 8.84 17.36
C GLN A 57 9.58 9.48 16.70
N GLY A 58 10.39 8.73 15.94
CA GLY A 58 11.54 9.25 15.22
C GLY A 58 11.15 10.30 14.17
N PHE A 59 10.04 10.09 13.47
CA PHE A 59 9.47 11.06 12.54
C PHE A 59 8.99 12.33 13.27
N LEU A 60 8.26 12.17 14.38
CA LEU A 60 7.78 13.28 15.21
C LEU A 60 8.90 14.09 15.86
N HIS A 61 10.04 13.47 16.19
CA HIS A 61 11.21 14.18 16.73
C HIS A 61 12.02 14.91 15.64
N SER A 62 11.95 14.45 14.38
CA SER A 62 12.63 15.05 13.22
C SER A 62 11.83 16.15 12.50
N LYS A 63 10.77 16.63 13.16
CA LYS A 63 9.81 17.66 12.74
C LYS A 63 10.41 18.92 12.08
N GLU A 64 11.59 19.38 12.50
CA GLU A 64 12.19 20.62 11.94
C GLU A 64 12.83 20.44 10.56
N LYS A 65 13.17 19.21 10.13
CA LYS A 65 13.84 18.97 8.84
C LYS A 65 13.05 18.08 7.88
N VAL A 66 12.19 17.19 8.38
CA VAL A 66 11.52 16.19 7.53
C VAL A 66 10.09 16.61 7.17
N ALA A 67 9.37 17.27 8.08
CA ALA A 67 7.96 17.61 7.85
C ALA A 67 7.77 18.66 6.74
N ALA A 68 8.62 19.69 6.70
CA ALA A 68 8.56 20.71 5.65
C ALA A 68 8.85 20.12 4.26
N ILE A 69 9.86 19.26 4.14
CA ILE A 69 10.27 18.64 2.87
C ILE A 69 9.23 17.60 2.42
N ALA A 70 8.69 16.80 3.33
CA ALA A 70 7.69 15.78 3.00
C ALA A 70 6.34 16.40 2.60
N ILE A 71 5.88 17.44 3.31
CA ILE A 71 4.59 18.10 3.01
C ILE A 71 4.68 18.87 1.68
N GLU A 72 5.79 19.56 1.43
CA GLU A 72 5.97 20.30 0.18
C GLU A 72 6.11 19.36 -1.03
N GLN A 73 6.70 18.16 -0.85
CA GLN A 73 6.76 17.13 -1.90
C GLN A 73 5.44 16.39 -2.11
N VAL A 74 4.69 16.10 -1.04
CA VAL A 74 3.35 15.46 -1.15
C VAL A 74 2.35 16.38 -1.83
N ASN A 75 2.46 17.69 -1.62
CA ASN A 75 1.59 18.67 -2.28
C ASN A 75 2.01 18.96 -3.74
N GLN A 76 3.05 18.31 -4.25
CA GLN A 76 3.38 18.42 -5.67
C GLN A 76 2.31 17.72 -6.52
N PRO A 77 1.97 18.28 -7.69
CA PRO A 77 0.99 17.69 -8.62
C PRO A 77 1.28 16.23 -8.97
N ASN A 78 2.56 15.84 -8.96
CA ASN A 78 3.00 14.47 -9.22
C ASN A 78 2.48 13.46 -8.17
N MET A 79 2.33 13.86 -6.90
CA MET A 79 1.86 12.94 -5.85
C MET A 79 0.37 12.66 -5.94
N HIS A 80 -0.44 13.61 -6.42
CA HIS A 80 -1.86 13.39 -6.64
C HIS A 80 -2.12 12.28 -7.67
N ASN A 81 -1.31 12.20 -8.73
CA ASN A 81 -1.40 11.13 -9.72
C ASN A 81 -0.88 9.81 -9.18
N ILE A 82 0.17 9.81 -8.35
CA ILE A 82 0.70 8.60 -7.72
C ILE A 82 -0.28 8.03 -6.69
N ILE A 83 -0.95 8.85 -5.89
CA ILE A 83 -1.96 8.37 -4.94
C ILE A 83 -3.18 7.81 -5.69
N ARG A 84 -3.66 8.53 -6.72
CA ARG A 84 -4.81 8.10 -7.53
C ARG A 84 -4.52 6.84 -8.35
N ASN A 85 -3.31 6.72 -8.90
CA ASN A 85 -2.89 5.56 -9.71
C ASN A 85 -2.24 4.47 -8.87
N GLY A 86 -1.83 4.75 -7.63
CA GLY A 86 -1.11 3.86 -6.73
C GLY A 86 -1.98 2.71 -6.27
N PHE A 87 -3.22 2.98 -5.88
CA PHE A 87 -4.21 1.92 -5.60
C PHE A 87 -4.40 1.01 -6.82
N ASN A 88 -4.56 1.59 -8.01
CA ASN A 88 -4.69 0.81 -9.25
C ASN A 88 -3.42 0.00 -9.58
N THR A 89 -2.24 0.46 -9.15
CA THR A 89 -0.96 -0.23 -9.38
C THR A 89 -0.76 -1.37 -8.39
N VAL A 90 -1.14 -1.17 -7.11
CA VAL A 90 -1.11 -2.24 -6.09
C VAL A 90 -2.11 -3.34 -6.44
N ASP A 91 -3.33 -2.99 -6.82
CA ASP A 91 -4.33 -3.95 -7.27
C ASP A 91 -3.88 -4.68 -8.54
N PHE A 92 -3.29 -3.96 -9.51
CA PHE A 92 -2.71 -4.57 -10.69
C PHE A 92 -1.61 -5.57 -10.32
N LEU A 93 -0.62 -5.17 -9.51
CA LEU A 93 0.47 -6.05 -9.08
C LEU A 93 -0.02 -7.26 -8.27
N GLY A 94 -1.04 -7.07 -7.43
CA GLY A 94 -1.69 -8.14 -6.68
C GLY A 94 -2.51 -9.10 -7.55
N SER A 95 -3.03 -8.62 -8.69
CA SER A 95 -3.77 -9.44 -9.65
C SER A 95 -2.88 -10.29 -10.57
N LEU A 96 -1.57 -10.04 -10.60
CA LEU A 96 -0.63 -10.82 -11.40
C LEU A 96 -0.39 -12.19 -10.76
N ASP A 97 -0.39 -13.23 -11.59
CA ASP A 97 -0.03 -14.57 -11.14
C ASP A 97 1.45 -14.60 -10.69
N PRO A 98 1.76 -14.98 -9.43
CA PRO A 98 3.11 -14.95 -8.92
C PRO A 98 4.08 -15.88 -9.66
N GLN A 99 3.60 -17.02 -10.18
CA GLN A 99 4.46 -17.95 -10.92
C GLN A 99 4.84 -17.38 -12.28
N GLN A 100 3.88 -16.83 -13.01
CA GLN A 100 4.13 -16.17 -14.30
C GLN A 100 5.05 -14.96 -14.15
N MET A 101 4.86 -14.16 -13.09
CA MET A 101 5.75 -13.04 -12.77
C MET A 101 7.19 -13.51 -12.55
N ASN A 102 7.39 -14.53 -11.72
CA ASN A 102 8.73 -15.09 -11.46
C ASN A 102 9.39 -15.63 -12.74
N ILE A 103 8.64 -16.30 -13.61
CA ILE A 103 9.16 -16.79 -14.90
C ILE A 103 9.61 -15.61 -15.77
N MET A 104 8.79 -14.56 -15.87
CA MET A 104 9.10 -13.39 -16.68
C MET A 104 10.33 -12.64 -16.15
N MET A 105 10.41 -12.41 -14.84
CA MET A 105 11.57 -11.76 -14.23
C MET A 105 12.85 -12.56 -14.48
N ASN A 106 12.81 -13.88 -14.29
CA ASN A 106 13.96 -14.74 -14.58
C ASN A 106 14.36 -14.72 -16.06
N ALA A 107 13.39 -14.71 -16.98
CA ALA A 107 13.64 -14.63 -18.41
C ALA A 107 14.31 -13.30 -18.79
N VAL A 108 13.84 -12.18 -18.24
CA VAL A 108 14.43 -10.85 -18.44
C VAL A 108 15.87 -10.81 -17.92
N THR A 109 16.11 -11.26 -16.69
CA THR A 109 17.45 -11.29 -16.09
C THR A 109 18.42 -12.10 -16.95
N LYS A 110 18.04 -13.33 -17.34
CA LYS A 110 18.88 -14.18 -18.20
C LYS A 110 19.11 -13.57 -19.58
N GLY A 111 18.12 -12.89 -20.14
CA GLY A 111 18.24 -12.18 -21.42
C GLY A 111 19.25 -11.02 -21.34
N LEU A 112 19.21 -10.25 -20.24
CA LEU A 112 20.17 -9.17 -19.98
C LEU A 112 21.59 -9.72 -19.82
N ASP A 113 21.77 -10.79 -19.04
CA ASP A 113 23.07 -11.45 -18.86
C ASP A 113 23.63 -11.92 -20.20
N LYS A 114 22.80 -12.59 -21.01
CA LYS A 114 23.22 -13.09 -22.32
C LYS A 114 23.54 -11.96 -23.29
N SER A 115 22.80 -10.86 -23.25
CA SER A 115 23.07 -9.66 -24.05
C SER A 115 24.41 -9.03 -23.65
N ALA A 116 24.67 -8.92 -22.35
CA ALA A 116 25.94 -8.40 -21.85
C ALA A 116 27.13 -9.25 -22.33
N ASP A 117 27.00 -10.57 -22.35
CA ASP A 117 28.03 -11.48 -22.87
C ASP A 117 28.29 -11.27 -24.38
N VAL A 118 27.24 -11.12 -25.18
CA VAL A 118 27.37 -10.86 -26.63
C VAL A 118 28.07 -9.52 -26.88
N MET A 119 27.72 -8.48 -26.11
CA MET A 119 28.38 -7.17 -26.18
C MET A 119 29.86 -7.26 -25.81
N LYS A 120 30.21 -7.98 -24.73
CA LYS A 120 31.61 -8.18 -24.31
C LYS A 120 32.45 -8.89 -25.36
N LYS A 121 31.89 -9.89 -26.03
CA LYS A 121 32.61 -10.67 -27.05
C LYS A 121 32.66 -10.00 -28.41
N ASN A 122 31.96 -8.86 -28.59
CA ASN A 122 31.82 -8.15 -29.86
C ASN A 122 31.44 -9.09 -31.02
N GLU A 123 30.61 -10.09 -30.73
CA GLU A 123 30.24 -11.14 -31.68
C GLU A 123 29.35 -10.56 -32.77
N LYS A 124 29.96 -10.23 -33.91
CA LYS A 124 29.23 -9.82 -35.11
C LYS A 124 28.60 -11.04 -35.76
N ARG A 125 27.28 -11.05 -35.89
CA ARG A 125 26.53 -12.12 -36.53
C ARG A 125 26.34 -11.81 -38.01
N SER A 126 26.64 -12.77 -38.90
CA SER A 126 26.37 -12.64 -40.33
C SER A 126 24.86 -12.70 -40.62
N MET A 127 24.42 -12.22 -41.79
CA MET A 127 23.00 -12.26 -42.17
C MET A 127 22.40 -13.67 -42.15
N TRP A 128 23.18 -14.68 -42.52
CA TRP A 128 22.75 -16.08 -42.41
C TRP A 128 22.68 -16.57 -40.97
N GLY A 129 23.61 -16.12 -40.11
CA GLY A 129 23.56 -16.37 -38.68
C GLY A 129 22.33 -15.77 -38.00
N LEU A 130 21.83 -14.63 -38.48
CA LEU A 130 20.58 -14.03 -38.00
C LEU A 130 19.36 -14.88 -38.36
N ILE A 131 19.28 -15.39 -39.59
CA ILE A 131 18.20 -16.29 -40.01
C ILE A 131 18.20 -17.58 -39.16
N LYS A 132 19.38 -18.13 -38.89
CA LYS A 132 19.52 -19.28 -37.97
C LYS A 132 19.06 -18.93 -36.56
N ALA A 133 19.45 -17.77 -36.04
CA ALA A 133 19.05 -17.32 -34.71
C ALA A 133 17.53 -17.12 -34.60
N LEU A 134 16.85 -16.66 -35.65
CA LEU A 134 15.39 -16.55 -35.66
C LEU A 134 14.69 -17.92 -35.70
N ARG A 135 15.35 -18.97 -36.21
CA ARG A 135 14.85 -20.34 -36.23
C ARG A 135 15.21 -21.14 -34.98
N ASP A 136 16.04 -20.58 -34.10
CA ASP A 136 16.39 -21.17 -32.83
C ASP A 136 15.12 -21.32 -31.96
N PRO A 137 14.89 -22.47 -31.31
CA PRO A 137 13.66 -22.72 -30.55
C PRO A 137 13.45 -21.72 -29.42
N ASP A 138 14.52 -21.27 -28.74
CA ASP A 138 14.42 -20.35 -27.61
C ASP A 138 14.08 -18.93 -28.10
N ALA A 139 14.75 -18.47 -29.16
CA ALA A 139 14.46 -17.18 -29.78
C ALA A 139 13.05 -17.14 -30.37
N ASN A 140 12.61 -18.23 -31.01
CA ASN A 140 11.28 -18.35 -31.58
C ASN A 140 10.19 -18.34 -30.48
N LEU A 141 10.42 -19.00 -29.35
CA LEU A 141 9.51 -18.96 -28.21
C LEU A 141 9.36 -17.53 -27.66
N ALA A 142 10.46 -16.79 -27.49
CA ALA A 142 10.42 -15.41 -27.02
C ALA A 142 9.67 -14.48 -28.00
N ILE A 143 9.93 -14.62 -29.31
CA ILE A 143 9.25 -13.84 -30.36
C ILE A 143 7.76 -14.13 -30.37
N ASN A 144 7.35 -15.40 -30.35
CA ASN A 144 5.94 -15.77 -30.32
C ASN A 144 5.24 -15.29 -29.05
N SER A 145 5.93 -15.34 -27.90
CA SER A 145 5.41 -14.83 -26.64
C SER A 145 5.18 -13.32 -26.71
N MET A 146 6.13 -12.57 -27.28
CA MET A 146 5.98 -11.12 -27.51
C MET A 146 4.81 -10.83 -28.45
N LEU A 147 4.68 -11.56 -29.57
CA LEU A 147 3.55 -11.40 -30.49
C LEU A 147 2.20 -11.72 -29.81
N GLY A 148 2.15 -12.76 -28.97
CA GLY A 148 0.99 -13.12 -28.16
C GLY A 148 0.60 -12.00 -27.19
N PHE A 149 1.58 -11.44 -26.47
CA PHE A 149 1.40 -10.29 -25.59
C PHE A 149 0.85 -9.08 -26.33
N LEU A 150 1.48 -8.69 -27.44
CA LEU A 150 1.04 -7.56 -28.28
C LEU A 150 -0.40 -7.77 -28.80
N LYS A 151 -0.74 -8.99 -29.22
CA LYS A 151 -2.09 -9.34 -29.66
C LYS A 151 -3.12 -9.25 -28.52
N GLY A 152 -2.76 -9.70 -27.32
CA GLY A 152 -3.61 -9.58 -26.13
C GLY A 152 -3.86 -8.13 -25.74
N MET A 153 -2.79 -7.33 -25.69
CA MET A 153 -2.85 -5.89 -25.40
C MET A 153 -3.72 -5.15 -26.41
N GLY A 154 -3.49 -5.37 -27.71
CA GLY A 154 -4.26 -4.74 -28.78
C GLY A 154 -5.75 -5.08 -28.74
N LYS A 155 -6.12 -6.32 -28.39
CA LYS A 155 -7.52 -6.72 -28.19
C LYS A 155 -8.19 -5.93 -27.07
N GLU A 156 -7.50 -5.75 -25.94
CA GLU A 156 -8.07 -5.02 -24.80
C GLU A 156 -8.20 -3.52 -25.07
N MET A 157 -7.21 -2.92 -25.72
CA MET A 157 -7.26 -1.52 -26.15
C MET A 157 -8.36 -1.28 -27.21
N GLY A 158 -8.54 -2.24 -28.12
CA GLY A 158 -9.57 -2.18 -29.17
C GLY A 158 -11.00 -2.24 -28.63
N LYS A 159 -11.26 -2.99 -27.55
CA LYS A 159 -12.59 -3.06 -26.92
C LYS A 159 -13.09 -1.70 -26.41
N LYS A 160 -12.18 -0.80 -25.99
CA LYS A 160 -12.54 0.56 -25.56
C LYS A 160 -12.98 1.46 -26.70
N HIS A 161 -12.68 1.13 -27.97
CA HIS A 161 -13.05 1.94 -29.14
C HIS A 161 -14.38 1.52 -29.78
N THR A 162 -14.92 0.34 -29.49
CA THR A 162 -16.22 -0.11 -30.02
C THR A 162 -17.41 0.55 -29.33
N HIS A 163 -17.26 1.05 -28.10
CA HIS A 163 -18.32 1.76 -27.37
C HIS A 163 -18.54 3.23 -27.80
N TYR A 164 -17.69 3.77 -28.68
CA TYR A 164 -17.84 5.13 -29.23
C TYR A 164 -18.48 5.18 -30.63
N LYS A 165 -18.85 4.03 -31.23
CA LYS A 165 -19.38 3.96 -32.61
C LYS A 165 -20.86 3.58 -32.74
N THR A 166 -21.63 3.58 -31.66
CA THR A 166 -23.09 3.34 -31.69
C THR A 166 -23.87 4.53 -31.15
N GLY A 167 -23.46 5.73 -31.53
CA GLY A 167 -24.14 6.99 -31.22
C GLY A 167 -24.02 7.97 -32.38
N GLU A 168 -24.51 7.55 -33.55
CA GLU A 168 -25.00 8.46 -34.60
C GLU A 168 -26.48 8.15 -34.83
#